data_AF-A0A0W0X1D7-F1
#
_entry.id   AF-A0A0W0X1D7-F1
#
_cell.length_a   1.000
_cell.length_b   1.000
_cell.length_c   1.000
_cell.angle_alpha   90.00
_cell.angle_beta   90.00
_cell.angle_gamma   90.00
#
_symmetry.space_group_name_H-M   'P 1'
#
loop_
_entity.id
_entity.type
_entity.pdbx_description
1 polymer ?
#
loop_
_entity_poly.entity_id
_entity_poly.type
_entity_poly.pdbx_seq_one_letter_code
_entity_poly.pdbx_strand_id
1 'polypeptide(L)'
;MKKSILVLLLLGMMCLSAVYGSQLSKYLHKKDEEEKAQQRREWQQDMNFSDFAFRLQRRFVNDHGQRCREYVFRSRSNPYRHGQYIVCDERLREQDSDFFR
;
A
#
# COMPACT_ATOMS: atom_id res chain seq x y z
N MET A 1 -27.57 47.52 -29.64
CA MET A 1 -27.84 47.32 -28.20
C MET A 1 -28.03 45.85 -27.80
N LYS A 2 -28.87 45.05 -28.48
CA LYS A 2 -29.09 43.61 -28.14
C LYS A 2 -27.81 42.75 -28.14
N LYS A 3 -26.88 42.98 -29.08
CA LYS A 3 -25.60 42.24 -29.18
C LYS A 3 -24.65 42.53 -28.01
N SER A 4 -24.66 43.76 -27.51
CA SER A 4 -23.81 44.20 -26.39
C SER A 4 -24.22 43.56 -25.06
N ILE A 5 -25.52 43.37 -24.85
CA ILE A 5 -26.08 42.70 -23.67
C ILE A 5 -25.69 41.22 -23.66
N LEU A 6 -25.73 40.55 -24.81
CA LEU A 6 -25.35 39.14 -24.93
C LEU A 6 -23.87 38.90 -24.59
N VAL A 7 -22.99 39.81 -25.03
CA VAL A 7 -21.55 39.76 -24.71
C VAL A 7 -21.31 39.96 -23.21
N LEU A 8 -22.02 40.91 -22.58
CA LEU A 8 -21.92 41.16 -21.14
C LEU A 8 -22.35 39.94 -20.32
N LEU A 9 -23.39 39.24 -20.77
CA LEU A 9 -23.97 38.07 -20.11
C LEU A 9 -23.02 36.86 -20.21
N LEU A 10 -22.39 36.67 -21.38
CA LEU A 10 -21.33 35.67 -21.57
C LEU A 10 -20.11 35.96 -20.68
N LEU A 11 -19.69 37.22 -20.57
CA LEU A 11 -18.57 37.62 -19.72
C LEU A 11 -18.88 37.38 -18.23
N GLY A 12 -20.09 37.73 -17.80
CA GLY A 12 -20.55 37.49 -16.43
C GLY A 12 -20.56 36.01 -16.04
N MET A 13 -21.03 35.14 -16.94
CA MET A 13 -21.03 33.68 -16.74
C MET A 13 -19.61 33.10 -16.63
N MET A 14 -18.65 33.61 -17.42
CA MET A 14 -17.24 33.20 -17.34
C MET A 14 -16.58 33.64 -16.03
N CYS A 15 -16.90 34.84 -15.53
CA CYS A 15 -16.39 35.30 -14.24
C CYS A 15 -16.94 34.48 -13.08
N LEU A 16 -18.24 34.15 -13.11
CA LEU A 16 -18.87 33.31 -12.10
C LEU A 16 -18.24 31.91 -12.09
N SER A 17 -18.07 31.26 -13.25
CA SER A 17 -17.47 29.92 -13.33
C SER A 17 -16.01 29.89 -12.87
N ALA A 18 -15.23 30.95 -13.09
CA ALA A 18 -13.86 31.06 -12.59
C ALA A 18 -13.81 31.11 -11.04
N VAL A 19 -14.74 31.85 -10.40
CA VAL A 19 -14.83 31.92 -8.94
C VAL A 19 -15.21 30.55 -8.35
N TYR A 20 -16.23 29.89 -8.91
CA TYR A 20 -16.66 28.57 -8.43
C TYR A 20 -15.61 27.48 -8.70
N GLY A 21 -14.93 27.51 -9.85
CA GLY A 21 -13.85 26.58 -10.18
C GLY A 21 -12.67 26.67 -9.21
N SER A 22 -12.33 27.88 -8.73
CA SER A 22 -11.25 28.07 -7.77
C SER A 22 -11.54 27.43 -6.39
N GLN A 23 -12.79 27.44 -5.95
CA GLN A 23 -13.20 26.81 -4.69
C GLN A 23 -13.26 25.29 -4.82
N LEU A 24 -13.75 24.79 -5.96
CA LEU A 24 -13.77 23.36 -6.25
C LEU A 24 -12.35 22.78 -6.33
N SER A 25 -11.43 23.48 -7.00
CA SER A 25 -10.02 23.08 -7.09
C SER A 25 -9.37 23.00 -5.70
N LYS A 26 -9.60 23.99 -4.83
CA LYS A 26 -9.10 23.98 -3.44
C LYS A 26 -9.67 22.82 -2.62
N TYR A 27 -10.98 22.55 -2.77
CA TYR A 27 -11.64 21.44 -2.08
C TYR A 27 -11.07 20.09 -2.52
N LEU A 28 -10.92 19.87 -3.83
CA LEU A 28 -10.34 18.65 -4.38
C LEU A 28 -8.88 18.48 -3.93
N HIS A 29 -8.07 19.55 -3.99
CA HIS A 29 -6.69 19.50 -3.50
C HIS A 29 -6.60 19.10 -2.03
N LYS A 30 -7.44 19.68 -1.17
CA LYS A 30 -7.45 19.36 0.26
C LYS A 30 -7.83 17.89 0.49
N LYS A 31 -8.80 17.36 -0.27
CA LYS A 31 -9.20 15.96 -0.21
C LYS A 31 -8.08 15.01 -0.65
N ASP A 32 -7.41 15.36 -1.73
CA ASP A 32 -6.24 14.62 -2.25
C ASP A 32 -5.09 14.59 -1.24
N GLU A 33 -4.85 15.70 -0.55
CA GLU A 33 -3.82 15.80 0.51
C GLU A 33 -4.19 14.97 1.75
N GLU A 34 -5.45 14.99 2.17
CA GLU A 34 -5.96 14.17 3.27
C GLU A 34 -5.81 12.67 2.97
N GLU A 35 -6.21 12.22 1.77
CA GLU A 35 -6.07 10.83 1.34
C GLU A 35 -4.59 10.41 1.26
N LYS A 36 -3.73 11.23 0.66
CA LYS A 36 -2.28 10.96 0.60
C LYS A 36 -1.66 10.90 1.99
N ALA A 37 -2.09 11.75 2.91
CA ALA A 37 -1.60 11.74 4.29
C ALA A 37 -2.03 10.45 5.01
N GLN A 38 -3.26 10.00 4.81
CA GLN A 38 -3.74 8.74 5.40
C GLN A 38 -3.00 7.54 4.81
N GLN A 39 -2.85 7.48 3.49
CA GLN A 39 -2.13 6.40 2.81
C GLN A 39 -0.66 6.31 3.24
N ARG A 40 0.00 7.46 3.47
CA ARG A 40 1.37 7.50 4.00
C ARG A 40 1.45 6.95 5.42
N ARG A 41 0.46 7.20 6.27
CA ARG A 41 0.42 6.65 7.64
C ARG A 41 0.21 5.14 7.62
N GLU A 42 -0.68 4.66 6.76
CA GLU A 42 -0.89 3.22 6.55
C GLU A 42 0.39 2.54 6.04
N TRP A 43 1.05 3.11 5.04
CA TRP A 43 2.34 2.62 4.55
C TRP A 43 3.42 2.60 5.63
N GLN A 44 3.51 3.63 6.46
CA GLN A 44 4.47 3.66 7.58
C GLN A 44 4.16 2.59 8.64
N GLN A 45 2.88 2.29 8.89
CA GLN A 45 2.47 1.23 9.79
C GLN A 45 2.75 -0.16 9.22
N ASP A 46 2.60 -0.35 7.91
CA ASP A 46 2.90 -1.60 7.21
C ASP A 46 4.39 -1.95 7.28
N MET A 47 5.27 -0.95 7.28
CA MET A 47 6.72 -1.13 7.39
C MET A 47 7.20 -1.44 8.81
N ASN A 48 6.31 -1.49 9.81
CA ASN A 48 6.69 -1.78 11.18
C ASN A 48 6.76 -3.30 11.46
N PHE A 49 7.86 -3.93 11.04
CA PHE A 49 8.11 -5.36 11.28
C PHE A 49 8.15 -5.74 12.77
N SER A 50 8.41 -4.78 13.67
CA SER A 50 8.43 -5.02 15.12
C SER A 50 7.05 -5.26 15.72
N ASP A 51 5.99 -4.84 15.01
CA ASP A 51 4.61 -5.05 15.43
C ASP A 51 4.14 -6.49 15.24
N PHE A 52 4.84 -7.29 14.43
CA PHE A 52 4.48 -8.68 14.18
C PHE A 52 5.14 -9.62 15.19
N ALA A 53 4.31 -10.42 15.85
CA ALA A 53 4.76 -11.53 16.68
C ALA A 53 4.75 -12.81 15.84
N PHE A 54 5.95 -13.34 15.55
CA PHE A 54 6.12 -14.60 14.83
C PHE A 54 6.24 -15.77 15.81
N ARG A 55 5.46 -16.84 15.57
CA ARG A 55 5.53 -18.09 16.31
C ARG A 55 5.78 -19.24 15.35
N LEU A 56 6.81 -20.04 15.61
CA LEU A 56 7.07 -21.25 14.84
C LEU A 56 5.92 -22.25 15.06
N GLN A 57 5.26 -22.66 13.98
CA GLN A 57 4.16 -23.62 14.00
C GLN A 57 4.67 -25.04 13.77
N ARG A 58 5.42 -25.27 12.69
CA ARG A 58 6.00 -26.58 12.38
C ARG A 58 7.26 -26.48 11.54
N ARG A 59 8.02 -27.57 11.56
CA ARG A 59 9.13 -27.82 10.63
C ARG A 59 8.74 -29.01 9.77
N PHE A 60 8.92 -28.90 8.46
CA PHE A 60 8.58 -29.96 7.52
C PHE A 60 9.61 -30.01 6.40
N VAL A 61 9.68 -31.13 5.71
CA VAL A 61 10.47 -31.27 4.48
C VAL A 61 9.49 -31.18 3.33
N ASN A 62 9.72 -30.29 2.38
CA ASN A 62 8.85 -30.18 1.20
C ASN A 62 9.15 -31.31 0.20
N ASP A 63 8.33 -31.40 -0.85
CA ASP A 63 8.46 -32.44 -1.88
C ASP A 63 9.79 -32.38 -2.65
N HIS A 64 10.50 -31.25 -2.54
CA HIS A 64 11.84 -31.04 -3.10
C HIS A 64 12.97 -31.44 -2.14
N GLY A 65 12.67 -32.03 -0.98
CA GLY A 65 13.67 -32.41 0.02
C GLY A 65 14.22 -31.24 0.84
N GLN A 66 13.68 -30.03 0.69
CA GLN A 66 14.14 -28.85 1.40
C GLN A 66 13.52 -28.79 2.80
N ARG A 67 14.34 -28.42 3.79
CA ARG A 67 13.87 -28.19 5.16
C ARG A 67 13.17 -26.84 5.24
N CYS A 68 11.88 -26.86 5.52
CA CYS A 68 11.02 -25.69 5.64
C CYS A 68 10.55 -25.48 7.09
N ARG A 69 10.30 -24.21 7.42
CA ARG A 69 9.82 -23.73 8.70
C ARG A 69 8.59 -22.86 8.46
N GLU A 70 7.47 -23.24 9.05
CA GLU A 70 6.24 -22.47 8.99
C GLU A 70 6.08 -21.66 10.27
N TYR A 71 5.84 -20.37 10.10
CA TYR A 71 5.58 -19.40 11.16
C TYR A 71 4.16 -18.87 11.02
N VAL A 72 3.45 -18.78 12.13
CA VAL A 72 2.21 -17.99 12.21
C VAL A 72 2.60 -16.63 12.77
N PHE A 73 2.19 -15.57 12.08
CA PHE A 73 2.38 -14.21 12.56
C PHE A 73 1.05 -13.55 12.90
N ARG A 74 1.09 -12.68 13.90
CA ARG A 74 -0.01 -11.79 14.28
C ARG A 74 0.53 -10.41 14.57
N SER A 75 -0.11 -9.38 14.03
CA SER A 75 0.15 -7.99 14.39
C SER A 75 -0.35 -7.73 15.80
N ARG A 76 0.43 -6.98 16.58
CA ARG A 76 0.06 -6.57 17.94
C ARG A 76 -0.88 -5.37 17.90
N SER A 77 -0.68 -4.46 16.95
CA SER A 77 -1.52 -3.27 16.78
C SER A 77 -2.86 -3.56 16.10
N ASN A 78 -2.95 -4.59 15.25
CA ASN A 78 -4.14 -4.92 14.49
C ASN A 78 -4.50 -6.42 14.57
N PRO A 79 -5.57 -6.81 15.27
CA PRO A 79 -5.95 -8.21 15.43
C PRO A 79 -6.36 -8.89 14.10
N TYR A 80 -6.76 -8.10 13.10
CA TYR A 80 -7.15 -8.62 11.78
C TYR A 80 -5.95 -8.91 10.87
N ARG A 81 -4.75 -8.43 11.23
CA ARG A 81 -3.53 -8.69 10.47
C ARG A 81 -2.78 -9.89 11.03
N HIS A 82 -3.10 -11.06 10.50
CA HIS A 82 -2.44 -12.31 10.83
C HIS A 82 -2.28 -13.19 9.59
N GLY A 83 -1.35 -14.13 9.64
CA GLY A 83 -1.12 -15.02 8.50
C GLY A 83 -0.07 -16.08 8.77
N GLN A 84 0.28 -16.80 7.71
CA GLN A 84 1.32 -17.82 7.70
C GLN A 84 2.48 -17.36 6.83
N TYR A 85 3.69 -17.66 7.28
CA TYR A 85 4.92 -17.36 6.58
C TYR A 85 5.81 -18.60 6.59
N ILE A 86 6.16 -19.09 5.41
CA ILE A 86 6.96 -20.31 5.25
C ILE A 86 8.33 -19.92 4.72
N VAL A 87 9.37 -20.42 5.40
CA VAL A 87 10.78 -20.22 5.02
C VAL A 87 11.40 -21.58 4.75
N CYS A 88 11.89 -21.81 3.55
CA CYS A 88 12.62 -23.01 3.17
C CYS A 88 14.12 -22.71 3.04
N ASP A 89 14.97 -23.59 3.57
CA ASP A 89 16.42 -23.45 3.41
C ASP A 89 16.84 -23.84 1.99
N GLU A 90 17.31 -22.88 1.20
CA GLU A 90 17.77 -23.08 -0.20
C GLU A 90 19.14 -23.78 -0.30
N ARG A 91 19.89 -23.84 0.82
CA ARG A 91 21.31 -24.26 0.85
C ARG A 91 21.58 -25.74 0.60
N LEU A 92 20.57 -26.58 0.38
CA LEU A 92 20.79 -28.00 0.07
C LEU A 92 21.12 -28.28 -1.41
N ARG A 93 21.12 -27.27 -2.29
CA ARG A 93 21.40 -27.49 -3.73
C ARG A 93 22.87 -27.42 -4.12
N GLU A 94 23.76 -27.01 -3.22
CA GLU A 94 25.16 -26.70 -3.58
C GLU A 94 26.19 -27.62 -2.91
N GLN A 95 25.75 -28.65 -2.16
CA GLN A 95 26.66 -29.54 -1.42
C GLN A 95 26.85 -30.94 -2.03
N ASP A 96 26.07 -31.30 -3.06
CA ASP A 96 26.20 -32.60 -3.75
C ASP A 96 27.11 -32.56 -5.00
N SER A 97 27.62 -31.39 -5.40
CA SER A 97 28.54 -31.27 -6.54
C SER A 97 30.02 -31.53 -6.21
N ASP A 98 30.39 -31.58 -4.93
CA ASP A 98 31.79 -31.74 -4.49
C ASP A 98 32.14 -33.16 -4.02
N PHE A 99 31.22 -34.12 -4.10
CA PHE A 99 31.50 -35.52 -3.73
C PHE A 99 32.23 -36.33 -4.84
N PHE A 100 32.37 -35.77 -6.04
CA PHE A 100 33.17 -36.33 -7.13
C PHE A 100 34.40 -35.44 -7.42
N ARG A 101 35.30 -35.29 -6.45
CA ARG A 101 36.67 -34.83 -6.74
C ARG A 101 37.70 -35.49 -5.83
#